data_AF-A0A7X2X385-F1
#
_entry.id   AF-A0A7X2X385-F1
#
_cell.length_a   1.000
_cell.length_b   1.000
_cell.length_c   1.000
_cell.angle_alpha   90.00
_cell.angle_beta   90.00
_cell.angle_gamma   90.00
#
_symmetry.space_group_name_H-M   'P 1'
#
loop_
_entity.id
_entity.type
_entity.pdbx_description
1 polymer ?
#
loop_
_entity_poly.entity_id
_entity_poly.type
_entity_poly.pdbx_seq_one_letter_code
_entity_poly.pdbx_strand_id
1 'polypeptide(L)'
;MDEINELEAGLLSSPKFQADKISGGKGRKVDDVYTQLIVMKEAIEQDTAEIIDRKLELGRMINKLKDPKQRTVLRLTYIVKKHVLDICNDLDGISLPTYYRLKRSAICELNKILNDSE
;
A
#
# COMPACT_ATOMS: atom_id res chain seq x y z
N MET A 1 14.04 12.47 -2.73
CA MET A 1 14.06 13.75 -2.00
C MET A 1 13.94 14.92 -2.97
N ASP A 2 14.59 14.86 -4.13
CA ASP A 2 14.60 15.98 -5.08
C ASP A 2 13.25 16.23 -5.79
N GLU A 3 12.51 15.17 -6.16
CA GLU A 3 11.19 15.31 -6.81
C GLU A 3 10.14 16.04 -5.95
N ILE A 4 10.15 15.84 -4.64
CA ILE A 4 9.20 16.51 -3.72
C ILE A 4 9.54 18.00 -3.61
N ASN A 5 10.83 18.32 -3.50
CA ASN A 5 11.30 19.71 -3.41
C ASN A 5 11.05 20.46 -4.73
N GLU A 6 11.16 19.78 -5.87
CA GLU A 6 10.92 20.34 -7.19
C GLU A 6 9.41 20.62 -7.43
N LEU A 7 8.54 19.73 -6.92
CA LEU A 7 7.09 19.95 -6.91
C LEU A 7 6.68 21.12 -6.01
N GLU A 8 7.27 21.25 -4.82
CA GLU A 8 7.00 22.37 -3.91
C GLU A 8 7.47 23.72 -4.47
N ALA A 9 8.64 23.74 -5.13
CA ALA A 9 9.17 24.95 -5.76
C ALA A 9 8.32 25.40 -6.95
N GLY A 10 7.84 24.47 -7.79
CA GLY A 10 6.94 24.79 -8.91
C GLY A 10 5.56 25.29 -8.47
N LEU A 11 5.05 24.80 -7.34
CA LEU A 11 3.83 25.30 -6.69
C LEU A 11 4.01 26.73 -6.17
N LEU A 12 5.16 27.03 -5.56
CA LEU A 12 5.49 28.35 -5.01
C LEU A 12 5.88 29.39 -6.06
N SER A 13 6.41 28.97 -7.22
CA SER A 13 6.81 29.87 -8.31
C SER A 13 5.67 30.28 -9.25
N SER A 14 4.46 29.76 -9.03
CA SER A 14 3.30 30.17 -9.80
C SER A 14 2.92 31.62 -9.47
N PRO A 15 2.66 32.49 -10.45
CA PRO A 15 2.37 33.89 -10.18
C PRO A 15 1.12 34.02 -9.29
N LYS A 16 1.16 34.95 -8.33
CA LYS A 16 -0.01 35.31 -7.50
C LYS A 16 -1.04 36.00 -8.39
N PHE A 17 -1.81 35.21 -9.12
CA PHE A 17 -2.76 35.73 -10.10
C PHE A 17 -4.04 36.19 -9.40
N GLN A 18 -4.37 37.46 -9.66
CA GLN A 18 -5.56 38.15 -9.19
C GLN A 18 -6.83 37.34 -9.43
N ALA A 19 -7.78 37.46 -8.49
CA ALA A 19 -9.11 36.91 -8.61
C ALA A 19 -9.77 37.37 -9.92
N ASP A 20 -9.78 36.50 -10.92
CA ASP A 20 -10.59 36.71 -12.11
C ASP A 20 -12.06 36.72 -11.69
N LYS A 21 -12.67 37.91 -11.71
CA LYS A 21 -14.12 38.05 -11.73
C LYS A 21 -14.61 37.55 -13.08
N ILE A 22 -14.88 36.25 -13.19
CA ILE A 22 -15.56 35.70 -14.35
C ILE A 22 -17.05 36.02 -14.19
N SER A 23 -17.57 36.93 -15.01
CA SER A 23 -18.99 37.24 -15.08
C SER A 23 -19.78 36.02 -15.56
N GLY A 24 -20.60 35.43 -14.68
CA GLY A 24 -21.70 34.54 -15.09
C GLY A 24 -21.49 33.02 -14.92
N GLY A 25 -20.28 32.55 -14.63
CA GLY A 25 -20.03 31.16 -14.20
C GLY A 25 -19.83 31.11 -12.69
N LYS A 26 -20.36 30.10 -12.00
CA LYS A 26 -20.10 29.88 -10.56
C LYS A 26 -18.62 29.49 -10.39
N GLY A 27 -17.72 30.48 -10.43
CA GLY A 27 -16.28 30.28 -10.34
C GLY A 27 -15.94 29.64 -9.00
N ARG A 28 -15.30 28.47 -9.02
CA ARG A 28 -14.67 27.91 -7.81
C ARG A 28 -13.59 28.89 -7.38
N LYS A 29 -13.65 29.37 -6.14
CA LYS A 29 -12.61 30.27 -5.63
C LYS A 29 -11.33 29.45 -5.50
N VAL A 30 -10.20 30.09 -5.77
CA VAL A 30 -8.88 29.45 -5.66
C VAL A 30 -8.68 28.80 -4.28
N ASP A 31 -9.21 29.44 -3.24
CA ASP A 31 -9.22 28.92 -1.86
C ASP A 31 -9.96 27.58 -1.71
N ASP A 32 -11.03 27.36 -2.48
CA ASP A 32 -11.81 26.12 -2.47
C ASP A 32 -10.97 24.96 -3.05
N VAL A 33 -10.12 25.24 -4.03
CA VAL A 33 -9.21 24.26 -4.65
C VAL A 33 -8.10 23.89 -3.67
N TYR A 34 -7.48 24.87 -3.01
CA TYR A 34 -6.46 24.60 -1.98
C TYR A 34 -7.02 23.81 -0.80
N THR A 35 -8.23 24.15 -0.35
CA THR A 35 -8.90 23.41 0.72
C THR A 35 -9.13 21.95 0.32
N GLN A 36 -9.60 21.70 -0.90
CA GLN A 36 -9.78 20.33 -1.42
C GLN A 36 -8.46 19.55 -1.50
N LEU A 37 -7.36 20.20 -1.93
CA LEU A 37 -6.04 19.57 -1.99
C LEU A 37 -5.52 19.18 -0.60
N ILE A 38 -5.71 20.03 0.41
CA ILE A 38 -5.32 19.75 1.80
C ILE A 38 -6.11 18.55 2.33
N VAL A 39 -7.44 18.56 2.19
CA VAL A 39 -8.30 17.45 2.64
C VAL A 39 -7.93 16.14 1.93
N MET A 40 -7.66 16.19 0.63
CA MET A 40 -7.25 15.00 -0.13
C MET A 40 -5.88 14.49 0.32
N LYS A 41 -4.93 15.37 0.63
CA LYS A 41 -3.63 15.01 1.19
C LYS A 41 -3.79 14.30 2.54
N GLU A 42 -4.57 14.87 3.45
CA GLU A 42 -4.83 14.28 4.77
C GLU A 42 -5.49 12.90 4.66
N ALA A 43 -6.45 12.74 3.74
CA ALA A 43 -7.09 11.45 3.48
C ALA A 43 -6.07 10.41 2.96
N ILE A 44 -5.21 10.78 2.01
CA ILE A 44 -4.15 9.89 1.50
C ILE A 44 -3.17 9.50 2.62
N GLU A 45 -2.79 10.44 3.49
CA GLU A 45 -1.91 10.17 4.62
C GLU A 45 -2.55 9.18 5.61
N GLN A 46 -3.84 9.36 5.92
CA GLN A 46 -4.60 8.44 6.76
C GLN A 46 -4.71 7.04 6.15
N ASP A 47 -5.11 6.95 4.88
CA ASP A 47 -5.21 5.68 4.15
C ASP A 47 -3.86 4.95 4.10
N THR A 48 -2.78 5.71 3.90
CA THR A 48 -1.42 5.16 3.87
C THR A 48 -1.02 4.60 5.23
N ALA A 49 -1.33 5.30 6.33
CA ALA A 49 -1.06 4.84 7.68
C ALA A 49 -1.80 3.52 7.98
N GLU A 50 -3.09 3.43 7.63
CA GLU A 50 -3.88 2.20 7.82
C GLU A 50 -3.26 1.02 7.04
N ILE A 51 -2.85 1.25 5.80
CA ILE A 51 -2.21 0.20 4.97
C ILE A 51 -0.89 -0.26 5.59
N ILE A 52 -0.08 0.65 6.14
CA ILE A 52 1.16 0.32 6.82
C ILE A 52 0.88 -0.55 8.04
N ASP A 53 -0.08 -0.16 8.87
CA ASP A 53 -0.44 -0.90 10.09
C ASP A 53 -0.95 -2.32 9.76
N ARG A 54 -1.82 -2.44 8.75
CA ARG A 54 -2.31 -3.76 8.29
C ARG A 54 -1.20 -4.64 7.73
N LYS A 55 -0.23 -4.07 7.02
CA LYS A 55 0.96 -4.81 6.55
C LYS A 55 1.82 -5.29 7.72
N LEU A 56 2.01 -4.45 8.74
CA LEU A 56 2.77 -4.80 9.94
C LEU A 56 2.08 -5.92 10.73
N GLU A 57 0.77 -5.81 10.93
CA GLU A 57 -0.04 -6.83 11.59
C GLU A 57 0.02 -8.17 10.85
N LEU A 58 -0.22 -8.18 9.54
CA LEU A 58 -0.09 -9.39 8.72
C LEU A 58 1.33 -9.98 8.81
N GLY A 59 2.35 -9.13 8.82
CA GLY A 59 3.74 -9.56 9.02
C GLY A 59 3.96 -10.25 10.37
N ARG A 60 3.37 -9.72 11.44
CA ARG A 60 3.40 -10.33 12.79
C ARG A 60 2.65 -11.66 12.82
N MET A 61 1.49 -11.74 12.18
CA MET A 61 0.73 -12.99 12.06
C MET A 61 1.54 -14.07 11.33
N ILE A 62 2.12 -13.74 10.17
CA ILE A 62 2.97 -14.67 9.40
C ILE A 62 4.17 -15.12 10.24
N ASN A 63 4.77 -14.25 11.06
CA ASN A 63 5.90 -14.62 11.91
C ASN A 63 5.56 -15.71 12.95
N LYS A 64 4.29 -15.93 13.27
CA LYS A 64 3.88 -17.01 14.19
C LYS A 64 4.04 -18.40 13.56
N LEU A 65 4.05 -18.53 12.24
CA LEU A 65 4.27 -19.81 11.55
C LEU A 65 5.67 -20.35 11.84
N LYS A 66 5.80 -21.65 12.14
CA LYS A 66 7.09 -22.29 12.43
C LYS A 66 7.92 -22.55 11.18
N ASP A 67 7.27 -22.93 10.07
CA ASP A 67 7.97 -23.27 8.82
C ASP A 67 8.42 -22.00 8.06
N PRO A 68 9.74 -21.80 7.84
CA PRO A 68 10.25 -20.69 7.05
C PRO A 68 9.71 -20.64 5.62
N LYS A 69 9.49 -21.79 4.96
CA LYS A 69 8.97 -21.82 3.58
C LYS A 69 7.53 -21.33 3.53
N GLN A 70 6.72 -21.68 4.53
CA GLN A 70 5.35 -21.14 4.68
C GLN A 70 5.37 -19.63 4.95
N ARG A 71 6.28 -19.15 5.79
CA ARG A 71 6.45 -17.69 6.01
C ARG A 71 6.80 -16.96 4.72
N THR A 72 7.78 -17.49 3.99
CA THR A 72 8.27 -16.88 2.75
C THR A 72 7.19 -16.84 1.68
N VAL A 73 6.46 -17.94 1.45
CA VAL A 73 5.40 -17.95 0.42
C VAL A 73 4.33 -16.91 0.73
N LEU A 74 3.90 -16.77 1.99
CA LEU A 74 2.88 -15.78 2.36
C LEU A 74 3.40 -14.34 2.26
N ARG A 75 4.64 -14.08 2.69
CA ARG A 75 5.27 -12.76 2.56
C ARG A 75 5.36 -12.33 1.11
N LEU A 76 5.87 -13.20 0.23
CA LEU A 76 6.01 -12.89 -1.18
C LEU A 76 4.64 -12.70 -1.86
N THR A 77 3.64 -13.52 -1.51
CA THR A 77 2.30 -13.43 -2.10
C THR A 77 1.51 -12.20 -1.63
N TYR A 78 1.52 -11.87 -0.34
CA TYR A 78 0.55 -10.91 0.23
C TYR A 78 1.17 -9.58 0.68
N ILE A 79 2.42 -9.59 1.16
CA ILE A 79 3.10 -8.37 1.62
C ILE A 79 3.86 -7.73 0.46
N VAL A 80 4.74 -8.51 -0.18
CA VAL A 80 5.51 -8.05 -1.35
C VAL A 80 4.66 -8.03 -2.61
N LYS A 81 3.64 -8.90 -2.70
CA LYS A 81 2.75 -9.06 -3.86
C LYS A 81 3.49 -9.35 -5.17
N LYS A 82 4.52 -10.21 -5.12
CA LYS A 82 5.21 -10.68 -6.33
C LYS A 82 4.28 -11.49 -7.23
N HIS A 83 4.54 -11.46 -8.54
CA HIS A 83 3.84 -12.32 -9.48
C HIS A 83 4.18 -13.79 -9.21
N VAL A 84 3.21 -14.68 -9.42
CA VAL A 84 3.34 -16.08 -9.01
C VAL A 84 4.52 -16.81 -9.65
N LEU A 85 4.84 -16.49 -10.91
CA LEU A 85 5.99 -17.09 -11.60
C LEU A 85 7.31 -16.64 -11.00
N ASP A 86 7.42 -15.37 -10.57
CA ASP A 86 8.62 -14.87 -9.90
C ASP A 86 8.80 -15.53 -8.54
N ILE A 87 7.70 -15.74 -7.81
CA ILE A 87 7.72 -16.48 -6.53
C ILE A 87 8.19 -17.92 -6.76
N CYS A 88 7.72 -18.58 -7.81
CA CYS A 88 8.16 -19.93 -8.16
C CYS A 88 9.65 -19.98 -8.45
N ASN A 89 10.19 -19.00 -9.19
CA ASN A 89 11.61 -18.88 -9.46
C ASN A 89 12.42 -18.61 -8.18
N ASP A 90 11.96 -17.69 -7.33
CA ASP A 90 12.61 -17.33 -6.06
C ASP A 90 12.61 -18.48 -5.02
N LEU A 91 11.63 -19.38 -5.08
CA LEU A 91 11.50 -20.53 -4.19
C LEU A 91 12.13 -21.78 -4.81
N ASP A 92 13.42 -21.71 -5.13
CA ASP A 92 14.21 -22.83 -5.69
C ASP A 92 13.63 -23.43 -6.99
N GLY A 93 12.95 -22.62 -7.81
CA GLY A 93 12.37 -23.08 -9.07
C GLY A 93 11.20 -24.06 -8.91
N ILE A 94 10.40 -23.95 -7.85
CA ILE A 94 9.23 -24.83 -7.64
C ILE A 94 8.18 -24.67 -8.75
N SER A 95 7.44 -25.75 -9.02
CA SER A 95 6.33 -25.69 -9.96
C SER A 95 5.13 -24.91 -9.42
N LEU A 96 4.31 -24.37 -10.32
CA LEU A 96 3.08 -23.65 -9.98
C LEU A 96 2.12 -24.45 -9.08
N PRO A 97 1.87 -25.77 -9.31
CA PRO A 97 1.07 -26.58 -8.39
C PRO A 97 1.70 -26.69 -7.00
N THR A 98 3.03 -26.77 -6.91
CA THR A 98 3.76 -26.83 -5.65
C THR A 98 3.60 -25.54 -4.87
N TYR A 99 3.69 -24.38 -5.54
CA TYR A 99 3.40 -23.07 -4.95
C TYR A 99 1.99 -23.04 -4.36
N TYR A 100 0.96 -23.43 -5.12
CA TYR A 100 -0.42 -23.38 -4.62
C TYR A 100 -0.68 -24.36 -3.46
N ARG A 101 -0.01 -25.52 -3.45
CA ARG A 101 -0.07 -26.46 -2.32
C ARG A 101 0.62 -25.88 -1.09
N LEU A 102 1.81 -25.31 -1.24
CA LEU A 102 2.56 -24.68 -0.15
C LEU A 102 1.78 -23.50 0.44
N LYS A 103 1.24 -22.61 -0.41
CA LYS A 103 0.40 -21.48 -0.02
C LYS A 103 -0.84 -21.95 0.77
N ARG A 104 -1.57 -22.96 0.26
CA ARG A 104 -2.74 -23.51 0.97
C ARG A 104 -2.37 -24.07 2.34
N SER A 105 -1.30 -24.86 2.41
CA SER A 105 -0.79 -25.40 3.67
C SER A 105 -0.42 -24.28 4.66
N ALA A 106 0.28 -23.25 4.20
CA ALA A 106 0.64 -22.09 5.02
C ALA A 106 -0.59 -21.36 5.59
N ILE A 107 -1.62 -21.15 4.77
CA ILE A 107 -2.88 -20.52 5.21
C ILE A 107 -3.60 -21.39 6.24
N CYS A 108 -3.68 -22.70 6.02
CA CYS A 108 -4.32 -23.62 6.97
C CYS A 108 -3.60 -23.60 8.33
N GLU A 109 -2.28 -23.65 8.35
CA GLU A 109 -1.50 -23.58 9.60
C GLU A 109 -1.65 -22.22 10.29
N LEU A 110 -1.68 -21.12 9.52
CA LEU A 110 -1.88 -19.80 10.11
C LEU A 110 -3.25 -19.69 10.77
N ASN A 111 -4.30 -20.19 10.12
CA ASN A 111 -5.66 -20.20 10.68
C ASN A 111 -5.74 -21.01 11.97
N LYS A 112 -5.07 -22.17 12.06
CA LYS A 112 -5.01 -22.95 13.31
C LYS A 112 -4.39 -22.12 14.43
N ILE A 113 -3.24 -21.51 14.18
CA ILE A 113 -2.54 -20.68 15.18
C ILE A 113 -3.41 -19.50 15.66
N LEU A 114 -4.19 -18.90 14.75
CA LEU A 114 -5.05 -17.78 15.10
C LEU A 114 -6.25 -18.22 15.94
N ASN A 115 -6.90 -19.32 15.54
CA ASN A 115 -8.04 -19.88 16.26
C ASN A 115 -7.65 -20.46 17.62
N ASP A 116 -6.44 -20.99 17.77
CA ASP A 116 -5.91 -21.49 19.05
C ASP A 116 -5.49 -20.34 20.01
N SER A 117 -5.45 -19.10 19.52
CA SER A 117 -5.09 -17.91 20.30
C SER A 117 -6.28 -17.07 20.75
N GLU A 118 -7.50 -17.50 20.44
CA GLU A 118 -8.79 -16.99 20.96
C GLU A 118 -9.25 -17.83 22.17
#